data_AF-A0A1F5GB29-F1
#
_entry.id   AF-A0A1F5GB29-F1
#
_cell.length_a   1.000
_cell.length_b   1.000
_cell.length_c   1.000
_cell.angle_alpha   90.00
_cell.angle_beta   90.00
_cell.angle_gamma   90.00
#
_symmetry.space_group_name_H-M   'P 1'
#
loop_
_entity.id
_entity.type
_entity.pdbx_description
1 polymer ?
#
loop_
_entity_poly.entity_id
_entity_poly.type
_entity_poly.pdbx_seq_one_letter_code
_entity_poly.pdbx_strand_id
1 'polypeptide(L)'
;MPAQNPDSGNSRGDSVRSESSGITSSFQSKIPILNSKSRSFFLFLVSSVAIILLVTFLFLINTVSKTPGTAFQTDNLTFTNPFVGGRFEELIALGLQEKDRTEASYYLTKAFLTLSNDYLSNPSTEKRQALLKLAEYLENNLPETKITKASVADIPCKDKSCGGILNYSDELLAIKNQVETNDAIDQFAKKVILSNLEGAAWAAGSDDTTGQFNSLSSVFQDLRDVWRRNNDESLKALAEQTLALMEKANPSYFQLESKAGFFELK
;
A
#
# COMPACT_ATOMS: atom_id res chain seq x y z
N MET A 1 -100.21 -30.19 -8.95
CA MET A 1 -99.47 -30.01 -7.68
C MET A 1 -98.59 -28.76 -7.82
N PRO A 2 -98.30 -28.02 -6.73
CA PRO A 2 -97.72 -26.68 -6.80
C PRO A 2 -96.28 -26.57 -6.27
N ALA A 3 -95.62 -25.45 -6.60
CA ALA A 3 -94.65 -24.74 -5.75
C ALA A 3 -94.43 -23.33 -6.31
N GLN A 4 -94.33 -22.23 -5.57
CA GLN A 4 -94.97 -21.77 -4.33
C GLN A 4 -94.58 -20.28 -4.21
N ASN A 5 -95.59 -19.40 -4.08
CA ASN A 5 -95.50 -18.00 -3.65
C ASN A 5 -95.11 -17.90 -2.15
N PRO A 6 -94.98 -16.70 -1.53
CA PRO A 6 -94.97 -15.32 -2.04
C PRO A 6 -93.60 -14.65 -1.72
N ASP A 7 -93.34 -13.39 -1.30
CA ASP A 7 -94.04 -12.11 -1.00
C ASP A 7 -92.93 -10.99 -0.99
N SER A 8 -93.13 -9.65 -0.92
CA SER A 8 -94.32 -8.77 -0.85
C SER A 8 -94.03 -7.48 -1.70
N GLY A 9 -94.21 -6.19 -1.35
CA GLY A 9 -94.59 -5.49 -0.11
C GLY A 9 -94.58 -3.95 -0.26
N ASN A 10 -95.10 -3.43 -1.39
CA ASN A 10 -95.10 -2.01 -1.79
C ASN A 10 -95.87 -1.04 -0.85
N SER A 11 -95.33 0.14 -0.53
CA SER A 11 -96.03 1.47 -0.62
C SER A 11 -95.30 2.68 0.04
N ARG A 12 -95.34 3.83 -0.66
CA ARG A 12 -95.53 5.25 -0.22
C ARG A 12 -94.80 5.81 1.03
N GLY A 13 -94.35 7.08 1.04
CA GLY A 13 -94.44 8.13 -0.01
C GLY A 13 -94.05 9.53 0.51
N ASP A 14 -94.11 10.51 -0.40
CA ASP A 14 -94.27 11.97 -0.24
C ASP A 14 -93.64 12.67 1.00
N SER A 15 -92.50 13.36 0.89
CA SER A 15 -92.29 14.72 0.32
C SER A 15 -92.29 15.85 1.37
N VAL A 16 -91.39 16.82 1.20
CA VAL A 16 -91.62 18.29 1.33
C VAL A 16 -90.30 19.02 1.03
N ARG A 17 -90.39 20.29 0.61
CA ARG A 17 -89.33 21.10 -0.02
C ARG A 17 -89.29 22.48 0.64
N SER A 18 -88.09 23.01 0.98
CA SER A 18 -87.79 24.46 0.91
C SER A 18 -86.30 24.78 1.16
N GLU A 19 -85.85 25.90 0.60
CA GLU A 19 -84.60 26.62 0.90
C GLU A 19 -84.66 27.26 2.33
N SER A 20 -83.60 27.84 2.94
CA SER A 20 -82.51 28.65 2.35
C SER A 20 -81.33 28.96 3.31
N SER A 21 -80.32 29.68 2.79
CA SER A 21 -79.50 30.72 3.47
C SER A 21 -78.60 30.38 4.69
N GLY A 22 -77.28 30.47 4.48
CA GLY A 22 -76.54 31.66 4.99
C GLY A 22 -75.54 31.56 6.17
N ILE A 23 -74.24 31.67 5.84
CA ILE A 23 -73.21 32.54 6.49
C ILE A 23 -72.74 32.25 7.95
N THR A 24 -71.48 31.75 8.07
CA THR A 24 -70.56 31.80 9.24
C THR A 24 -70.96 31.03 10.53
N SER A 25 -70.06 30.47 11.36
CA SER A 25 -68.77 31.01 11.83
C SER A 25 -67.84 29.93 12.47
N SER A 26 -66.61 30.34 12.82
CA SER A 26 -65.65 29.66 13.71
C SER A 26 -65.37 28.15 13.50
N PHE A 27 -64.36 27.83 12.69
CA PHE A 27 -63.51 26.66 12.92
C PHE A 27 -62.67 26.86 14.19
N GLN A 28 -63.27 26.65 15.37
CA GLN A 28 -62.48 26.50 16.60
C GLN A 28 -61.70 25.17 16.52
N SER A 29 -60.38 25.27 16.64
CA SER A 29 -59.49 24.12 16.58
C SER A 29 -59.74 23.16 17.74
N LYS A 30 -60.25 21.96 17.44
CA LYS A 30 -60.18 20.82 18.35
C LYS A 30 -58.72 20.37 18.47
N ILE A 31 -57.94 21.08 19.29
CA ILE A 31 -56.66 20.59 19.80
C ILE A 31 -56.97 19.30 20.56
N PRO A 32 -56.44 18.13 20.15
CA PRO A 32 -56.70 16.89 20.85
C PRO A 32 -56.05 16.97 22.24
N ILE A 33 -56.86 16.80 23.29
CA ILE A 33 -56.37 16.74 24.66
C ILE A 33 -55.51 15.48 24.79
N LEU A 34 -54.18 15.65 24.78
CA LEU A 34 -53.23 14.56 24.93
C LEU A 34 -53.32 13.94 26.33
N ASN A 35 -54.16 12.91 26.44
CA ASN A 35 -54.21 11.96 27.56
C ASN A 35 -52.79 11.53 27.93
N SER A 36 -52.47 11.34 29.21
CA SER A 36 -51.10 11.08 29.70
C SER A 36 -50.38 9.96 28.95
N LYS A 37 -51.08 8.87 28.59
CA LYS A 37 -50.54 7.78 27.74
C LYS A 37 -50.04 8.26 26.38
N SER A 38 -50.70 9.23 25.76
CA SER A 38 -50.34 9.77 24.44
C SER A 38 -49.14 10.71 24.47
N ARG A 39 -48.88 11.41 25.58
CA ARG A 39 -47.61 12.16 25.77
C ARG A 39 -46.42 11.21 25.78
N SER A 40 -46.51 10.10 26.52
CA SER A 40 -45.47 9.07 26.52
C SER A 40 -45.24 8.45 25.14
N PHE A 41 -46.32 8.21 24.37
CA PHE A 41 -46.22 7.69 23.01
C PHE A 41 -45.58 8.68 22.02
N PHE A 42 -45.91 9.98 22.11
CA PHE A 42 -45.25 11.03 21.32
C PHE A 42 -43.76 11.17 21.67
N LEU A 43 -43.41 11.16 22.96
CA LEU A 43 -42.02 11.22 23.40
C LEU A 43 -41.23 9.97 22.96
N PHE A 44 -41.85 8.80 22.99
CA PHE A 44 -41.27 7.56 22.47
C PHE A 44 -41.01 7.66 20.96
N LEU A 45 -41.97 8.12 20.16
CA LEU A 45 -41.81 8.33 18.72
C LEU A 45 -40.70 9.35 18.39
N VAL A 46 -40.68 10.50 19.05
CA VAL A 46 -39.64 11.53 18.83
C VAL A 46 -38.27 11.00 19.23
N SER A 47 -38.16 10.27 20.34
CA SER A 47 -36.92 9.60 20.76
C SER A 47 -36.47 8.54 19.75
N SER A 48 -37.39 7.69 19.26
CA SER A 48 -37.07 6.68 18.25
C SER A 48 -36.58 7.30 16.94
N VAL A 49 -37.21 8.38 16.45
CA VAL A 49 -36.75 9.10 15.26
C VAL A 49 -35.40 9.76 15.49
N ALA A 50 -35.16 10.36 16.67
CA ALA A 50 -33.86 10.93 17.02
C ALA A 50 -32.74 9.86 17.10
N ILE A 51 -33.04 8.68 17.64
CA ILE A 51 -32.10 7.55 17.68
C ILE A 51 -31.82 7.02 16.27
N ILE A 52 -32.83 6.86 15.42
CA ILE A 52 -32.64 6.43 14.03
C ILE A 52 -31.79 7.45 13.26
N LEU A 53 -32.04 8.74 13.43
CA LEU A 53 -31.23 9.81 12.83
C LEU A 53 -29.79 9.82 13.38
N LEU A 54 -29.59 9.61 14.69
CA LEU A 54 -28.25 9.52 15.29
C LEU A 54 -27.48 8.32 14.73
N VAL A 55 -28.14 7.15 14.64
CA VAL A 55 -27.54 5.92 14.12
C VAL A 55 -27.20 6.07 12.63
N THR A 56 -28.11 6.58 11.79
CA THR A 56 -27.80 6.80 10.37
C THR A 56 -26.71 7.87 10.19
N PHE A 57 -26.68 8.93 11.01
CA PHE A 57 -25.62 9.92 11.00
C PHE A 57 -24.25 9.35 11.42
N LEU A 58 -24.20 8.46 12.41
CA LEU A 58 -22.98 7.74 12.79
C LEU A 58 -22.50 6.76 11.69
N PHE A 59 -23.42 6.05 11.04
CA PHE A 59 -23.07 5.22 9.87
C PHE A 59 -22.63 6.05 8.65
N LEU A 60 -23.18 7.25 8.45
CA LEU A 60 -22.77 8.19 7.41
C LEU A 60 -21.38 8.81 7.69
N ILE A 61 -21.07 9.15 8.96
CA ILE A 61 -19.73 9.61 9.35
C ILE A 61 -18.69 8.49 9.20
N ASN A 62 -19.03 7.26 9.60
CA ASN A 62 -18.17 6.10 9.37
C ASN A 62 -18.09 5.65 7.90
N THR A 63 -18.88 6.25 7.00
CA THR A 63 -18.77 6.11 5.54
C THR A 63 -18.29 7.39 4.86
N VAL A 64 -17.56 8.24 5.59
CA VAL A 64 -16.47 9.02 4.98
C VAL A 64 -15.41 8.03 4.50
N SER A 65 -15.64 7.47 3.31
CA SER A 65 -14.60 6.83 2.52
C SER A 65 -13.43 7.80 2.46
N LYS A 66 -12.24 7.39 2.92
CA LYS A 66 -11.02 8.10 2.61
C LYS A 66 -10.98 8.28 1.10
N THR A 67 -11.09 9.50 0.61
CA THR A 67 -10.74 9.83 -0.77
C THR A 67 -9.32 9.28 -0.98
N PRO A 68 -9.05 8.52 -2.07
CA PRO A 68 -7.71 8.05 -2.34
C PRO A 68 -6.73 9.22 -2.24
N GLY A 69 -5.63 9.01 -1.52
CA GLY A 69 -4.61 10.04 -1.33
C GLY A 69 -4.19 10.63 -2.68
N THR A 70 -3.94 11.94 -2.71
CA THR A 70 -3.57 12.71 -3.90
C THR A 70 -2.73 11.90 -4.88
N ALA A 71 -3.20 11.80 -6.13
CA ALA A 71 -2.64 10.92 -7.15
C ALA A 71 -1.11 10.97 -7.19
N PHE A 72 -0.49 9.79 -7.23
CA PHE A 72 0.95 9.64 -7.17
C PHE A 72 1.62 10.39 -8.34
N GLN A 73 2.28 11.52 -8.04
CA GLN A 73 2.96 12.33 -9.05
C GLN A 73 4.29 11.69 -9.44
N THR A 74 4.42 11.38 -10.73
CA THR A 74 5.62 10.82 -11.37
C THR A 74 6.57 11.89 -11.91
N ASP A 75 6.22 13.17 -11.75
CA ASP A 75 6.88 14.30 -12.40
C ASP A 75 8.36 14.43 -12.02
N ASN A 76 9.21 14.67 -13.04
CA ASN A 76 10.67 14.86 -12.95
C ASN A 76 11.51 13.59 -12.67
N LEU A 77 10.95 12.38 -12.79
CA LEU A 77 11.73 11.14 -12.69
C LEU A 77 12.57 10.87 -13.96
N THR A 78 13.90 11.02 -13.85
CA THR A 78 14.85 10.72 -14.94
C THR A 78 15.31 9.26 -14.92
N PHE A 79 14.66 8.41 -15.71
CA PHE A 79 14.99 6.99 -15.84
C PHE A 79 16.25 6.73 -16.66
N THR A 80 16.94 5.62 -16.40
CA THR A 80 18.14 5.21 -17.14
C THR A 80 17.83 4.74 -18.57
N ASN A 81 16.58 4.34 -18.82
CA ASN A 81 16.08 3.92 -20.12
C ASN A 81 14.62 4.41 -20.29
N PRO A 82 14.26 5.13 -21.38
CA PRO A 82 12.88 5.57 -21.62
C PRO A 82 11.83 4.46 -21.59
N PHE A 83 12.18 3.22 -21.98
CA PHE A 83 11.27 2.07 -21.87
C PHE A 83 10.91 1.72 -20.42
N VAL A 84 11.87 1.86 -19.50
CA VAL A 84 11.65 1.61 -18.06
C VAL A 84 10.75 2.70 -17.47
N GLY A 85 10.96 3.96 -17.86
CA GLY A 85 10.08 5.08 -17.47
C GLY A 85 8.65 4.91 -17.98
N GLY A 86 8.48 4.70 -19.29
CA GLY A 86 7.14 4.48 -19.86
C GLY A 86 6.43 3.26 -19.27
N ARG A 87 7.17 2.18 -18.96
CA ARG A 87 6.58 1.00 -18.29
C ARG A 87 6.20 1.27 -16.83
N PHE A 88 6.96 2.10 -16.13
CA PHE A 88 6.62 2.55 -14.78
C PHE A 88 5.36 3.42 -14.78
N GLU A 89 5.29 4.40 -15.68
CA GLU A 89 4.12 5.28 -15.86
C GLU A 89 2.86 4.49 -16.23
N GLU A 90 2.96 3.51 -17.13
CA GLU A 90 1.86 2.57 -17.45
C GLU A 90 1.37 1.81 -16.22
N LEU A 91 2.29 1.27 -15.40
CA LEU A 91 1.95 0.50 -14.20
C LEU A 91 1.32 1.38 -13.10
N ILE A 92 1.77 2.63 -12.94
CA ILE A 92 1.12 3.62 -12.06
C ILE A 92 -0.28 3.96 -12.57
N ALA A 93 -0.44 4.23 -13.87
CA ALA A 93 -1.72 4.60 -14.47
C ALA A 93 -2.76 3.48 -14.34
N LEU A 94 -2.38 2.23 -14.65
CA LEU A 94 -3.23 1.05 -14.45
C LEU A 94 -3.59 0.88 -12.97
N GLY A 95 -2.59 0.88 -12.09
CA GLY A 95 -2.78 0.62 -10.66
C GLY A 95 -3.56 1.70 -9.89
N LEU A 96 -3.66 2.92 -10.41
CA LEU A 96 -4.51 4.00 -9.85
C LEU A 96 -5.91 4.08 -10.47
N GLN A 97 -6.13 3.48 -11.64
CA GLN A 97 -7.44 3.45 -12.31
C GLN A 97 -8.24 2.18 -12.00
N GLU A 98 -7.56 1.09 -11.63
CA GLU A 98 -8.17 -0.20 -11.35
C GLU A 98 -9.02 -0.16 -10.06
N LYS A 99 -10.15 -0.86 -10.10
CA LYS A 99 -11.15 -0.97 -9.04
C LYS A 99 -11.00 -2.25 -8.23
N ASP A 100 -10.48 -3.33 -8.83
CA ASP A 100 -10.10 -4.51 -8.06
C ASP A 100 -8.82 -4.23 -7.27
N ARG A 101 -8.90 -4.41 -5.95
CA ARG A 101 -7.79 -4.12 -5.03
C ARG A 101 -6.60 -5.05 -5.23
N THR A 102 -6.82 -6.27 -5.71
CA THR A 102 -5.79 -7.27 -6.01
C THR A 102 -5.03 -6.91 -7.27
N GLU A 103 -5.73 -6.48 -8.32
CA GLU A 103 -5.09 -6.04 -9.57
C GLU A 103 -4.39 -4.68 -9.39
N ALA A 104 -5.00 -3.73 -8.67
CA ALA A 104 -4.34 -2.48 -8.28
C ALA A 104 -3.05 -2.75 -7.46
N SER A 105 -3.12 -3.65 -6.47
CA SER A 105 -1.97 -4.15 -5.69
C SER A 105 -0.88 -4.73 -6.59
N TYR A 106 -1.24 -5.55 -7.57
CA TYR A 106 -0.31 -6.16 -8.53
C TYR A 106 0.40 -5.12 -9.41
N TYR A 107 -0.34 -4.17 -9.99
CA TYR A 107 0.25 -3.14 -10.86
C TYR A 107 1.15 -2.17 -10.09
N LEU A 108 0.72 -1.68 -8.92
CA LEU A 108 1.52 -0.75 -8.11
C LEU A 108 2.73 -1.43 -7.45
N THR A 109 2.63 -2.70 -7.05
CA THR A 109 3.80 -3.48 -6.62
C THR A 109 4.81 -3.64 -7.75
N LYS A 110 4.36 -3.88 -8.99
CA LYS A 110 5.24 -3.90 -10.17
C LYS A 110 5.86 -2.53 -10.47
N ALA A 111 5.13 -1.43 -10.29
CA ALA A 111 5.69 -0.08 -10.42
C ALA A 111 6.82 0.15 -9.40
N PHE A 112 6.60 -0.23 -8.13
CA PHE A 112 7.61 -0.15 -7.07
C PHE A 112 8.88 -0.93 -7.43
N LEU A 113 8.75 -2.20 -7.85
CA LEU A 113 9.90 -3.02 -8.28
C LEU A 113 10.62 -2.43 -9.50
N THR A 114 9.88 -1.88 -10.47
CA THR A 114 10.44 -1.25 -11.68
C THR A 114 11.28 -0.03 -11.34
N LEU A 115 10.76 0.87 -10.50
CA LEU A 115 11.48 2.06 -10.03
C LEU A 115 12.63 1.70 -9.09
N SER A 116 12.50 0.65 -8.28
CA SER A 116 13.55 0.21 -7.35
C SER A 116 14.78 -0.30 -8.12
N ASN A 117 14.57 -1.10 -9.17
CA ASN A 117 15.65 -1.58 -10.03
C ASN A 117 16.39 -0.42 -10.74
N ASP A 118 15.67 0.59 -11.23
CA ASP A 118 16.29 1.78 -11.85
C ASP A 118 16.99 2.68 -10.83
N TYR A 119 16.45 2.83 -9.61
CA TYR A 119 17.09 3.54 -8.50
C TYR A 119 18.38 2.86 -8.03
N LEU A 120 18.37 1.53 -7.83
CA LEU A 120 19.54 0.77 -7.40
C LEU A 120 20.70 0.86 -8.40
N SER A 121 20.36 0.98 -9.69
CA SER A 121 21.30 1.10 -10.82
C SER A 121 21.77 2.54 -11.10
N ASN A 122 20.94 3.54 -10.78
CA ASN A 122 21.13 4.95 -11.10
C ASN A 122 20.42 5.83 -10.04
N PRO A 123 21.04 6.01 -8.86
CA PRO A 123 20.39 6.65 -7.73
C PRO A 123 20.10 8.14 -7.96
N SER A 124 18.96 8.61 -7.46
CA SER A 124 18.66 10.05 -7.34
C SER A 124 17.66 10.32 -6.22
N THR A 125 17.65 11.57 -5.72
CA THR A 125 16.74 12.02 -4.65
C THR A 125 15.28 11.78 -5.01
N GLU A 126 14.93 12.08 -6.26
CA GLU A 126 13.58 12.09 -6.81
C GLU A 126 13.03 10.66 -6.87
N LYS A 127 13.83 9.72 -7.40
CA LYS A 127 13.49 8.29 -7.41
C LYS A 127 13.33 7.73 -6.00
N ARG A 128 14.21 8.10 -5.06
CA ARG A 128 14.09 7.63 -3.67
C ARG A 128 12.82 8.17 -3.00
N GLN A 129 12.51 9.46 -3.18
CA GLN A 129 11.26 10.05 -2.68
C GLN A 129 10.02 9.41 -3.30
N ALA A 130 10.05 9.10 -4.61
CA ALA A 130 8.98 8.41 -5.29
C ALA A 130 8.80 6.96 -4.77
N LEU A 131 9.88 6.22 -4.53
CA LEU A 131 9.81 4.89 -3.89
C LEU A 131 9.20 4.92 -2.50
N LEU A 132 9.65 5.86 -1.65
CA LEU A 132 9.12 6.04 -0.29
C LEU A 132 7.61 6.34 -0.32
N LYS A 133 7.17 7.31 -1.15
CA LYS A 133 5.75 7.64 -1.34
C LYS A 133 4.93 6.47 -1.86
N LEU A 134 5.48 5.66 -2.78
CA LEU A 134 4.76 4.54 -3.38
C LEU A 134 4.59 3.40 -2.39
N ALA A 135 5.63 3.10 -1.60
CA ALA A 135 5.55 2.08 -0.55
C ALA A 135 4.65 2.52 0.63
N GLU A 136 4.67 3.81 1.00
CA GLU A 136 3.70 4.39 1.94
C GLU A 136 2.26 4.30 1.41
N TYR A 137 2.04 4.54 0.11
CA TYR A 137 0.71 4.37 -0.50
C TYR A 137 0.26 2.90 -0.48
N LEU A 138 1.15 1.97 -0.84
CA LEU A 138 0.89 0.53 -0.83
C LEU A 138 0.49 0.06 0.58
N GLU A 139 1.28 0.39 1.61
CA GLU A 139 0.97 0.03 3.00
C GLU A 139 -0.39 0.60 3.47
N ASN A 140 -0.63 1.91 3.26
CA ASN A 140 -1.79 2.58 3.83
C ASN A 140 -3.12 2.31 3.11
N ASN A 141 -3.09 1.92 1.83
CA ASN A 141 -4.28 1.79 0.99
C ASN A 141 -4.53 0.35 0.49
N LEU A 142 -3.46 -0.45 0.35
CA LEU A 142 -3.48 -1.81 -0.21
C LEU A 142 -2.68 -2.79 0.68
N PRO A 143 -3.09 -3.00 1.95
CA PRO A 143 -2.41 -3.92 2.89
C PRO A 143 -2.49 -5.40 2.49
N GLU A 144 -3.22 -5.76 1.42
CA GLU A 144 -3.08 -7.06 0.75
C GLU A 144 -1.80 -7.19 -0.13
N THR A 145 -1.03 -6.12 -0.28
CA THR A 145 0.35 -6.16 -0.82
C THR A 145 1.31 -6.76 0.20
N LYS A 146 2.39 -7.42 -0.27
CA LYS A 146 3.50 -7.87 0.61
C LYS A 146 4.56 -6.78 0.87
N ILE A 147 4.33 -5.56 0.39
CA ILE A 147 5.19 -4.41 0.61
C ILE A 147 4.85 -3.84 1.98
N THR A 148 5.77 -3.97 2.94
CA THR A 148 5.57 -3.55 4.33
C THR A 148 6.56 -2.44 4.70
N LYS A 149 6.47 -1.88 5.93
CA LYS A 149 7.50 -0.97 6.45
C LYS A 149 8.93 -1.52 6.39
N ALA A 150 9.13 -2.84 6.45
CA ALA A 150 10.45 -3.43 6.20
C ALA A 150 10.91 -3.15 4.76
N SER A 151 10.04 -3.39 3.78
CA SER A 151 10.27 -3.09 2.35
C SER A 151 10.45 -1.59 2.05
N VAL A 152 10.07 -0.70 2.97
CA VAL A 152 10.39 0.75 2.92
C VAL A 152 11.80 1.02 3.47
N ALA A 153 12.18 0.33 4.55
CA ALA A 153 13.52 0.41 5.12
C ALA A 153 14.58 -0.17 4.16
N ASP A 154 14.24 -1.22 3.40
CA ASP A 154 15.05 -1.85 2.34
C ASP A 154 15.33 -0.93 1.12
N ILE A 155 15.02 0.36 1.17
CA ILE A 155 15.37 1.36 0.14
C ILE A 155 16.66 2.09 0.58
N PRO A 156 17.87 1.58 0.24
CA PRO A 156 19.13 2.09 0.77
C PRO A 156 19.33 3.55 0.39
N CYS A 157 19.96 4.32 1.27
CA CYS A 157 20.33 5.70 0.95
C CYS A 157 21.71 5.75 0.29
N LYS A 158 21.74 5.74 -1.05
CA LYS A 158 22.99 5.79 -1.86
C LYS A 158 23.49 7.21 -2.18
N ASP A 159 23.09 8.24 -1.42
CA ASP A 159 23.53 9.62 -1.65
C ASP A 159 23.41 10.52 -0.40
N LYS A 160 24.24 11.56 -0.31
CA LYS A 160 24.24 12.58 0.74
C LYS A 160 22.90 13.33 0.83
N SER A 161 22.16 13.46 -0.28
CA SER A 161 20.82 14.10 -0.30
C SER A 161 19.80 13.45 0.63
N CYS A 162 19.91 12.14 0.89
CA CYS A 162 19.05 11.42 1.83
C CYS A 162 19.71 11.19 3.22
N GLY A 163 20.80 11.89 3.52
CA GLY A 163 21.58 11.69 4.75
C GLY A 163 22.64 10.59 4.66
N GLY A 164 22.90 10.06 3.46
CA GLY A 164 23.86 8.98 3.24
C GLY A 164 25.29 9.41 3.53
N ILE A 165 26.05 8.54 4.20
CA ILE A 165 27.48 8.70 4.40
C ILE A 165 28.19 7.53 3.73
N LEU A 166 29.05 7.82 2.76
CA LEU A 166 29.85 6.80 2.10
C LEU A 166 31.03 6.44 3.02
N ASN A 167 30.94 5.31 3.72
CA ASN A 167 31.92 4.87 4.72
C ASN A 167 32.50 3.50 4.35
N TYR A 168 33.69 3.51 3.74
CA TYR A 168 34.48 2.28 3.57
C TYR A 168 35.29 2.01 4.83
N SER A 169 35.04 0.87 5.49
CA SER A 169 36.02 0.32 6.44
C SER A 169 37.28 -0.14 5.68
N ASP A 170 38.42 -0.23 6.38
CA ASP A 170 39.69 -0.69 5.78
C ASP A 170 39.54 -2.08 5.12
N GLU A 171 38.74 -2.95 5.73
CA GLU A 171 38.44 -4.29 5.21
C GLU A 171 37.59 -4.24 3.92
N LEU A 172 36.56 -3.39 3.89
CA LEU A 172 35.70 -3.22 2.71
C LEU A 172 36.47 -2.57 1.54
N LEU A 173 37.35 -1.61 1.86
CA LEU A 173 38.26 -0.97 0.91
C LEU A 173 39.30 -1.97 0.37
N ALA A 174 39.81 -2.87 1.21
CA ALA A 174 40.73 -3.93 0.79
C ALA A 174 40.07 -4.89 -0.20
N ILE A 175 38.82 -5.32 0.03
CA ILE A 175 38.07 -6.14 -0.93
C ILE A 175 37.83 -5.37 -2.24
N LYS A 176 37.40 -4.10 -2.17
CA LYS A 176 37.18 -3.24 -3.34
C LYS A 176 38.43 -3.14 -4.23
N ASN A 177 39.59 -2.80 -3.63
CA ASN A 177 40.83 -2.60 -4.37
C ASN A 177 41.33 -3.92 -5.02
N GLN A 178 41.14 -5.06 -4.35
CA GLN A 178 41.40 -6.38 -4.92
C GLN A 178 40.46 -6.69 -6.10
N VAL A 179 39.15 -6.40 -6.00
CA VAL A 179 38.19 -6.60 -7.10
C VAL A 179 38.50 -5.71 -8.30
N GLU A 180 38.88 -4.44 -8.10
CA GLU A 180 39.29 -3.54 -9.18
C GLU A 180 40.49 -4.10 -9.96
N THR A 181 41.48 -4.65 -9.25
CA THR A 181 42.76 -5.13 -9.83
C THR A 181 42.77 -6.59 -10.26
N ASN A 182 41.74 -7.39 -9.97
CA ASN A 182 41.70 -8.81 -10.33
C ASN A 182 41.22 -9.02 -11.78
N ASP A 183 42.11 -9.50 -12.66
CA ASP A 183 41.81 -9.72 -14.09
C ASP A 183 41.01 -11.00 -14.39
N ALA A 184 40.82 -11.89 -13.40
CA ALA A 184 39.96 -13.07 -13.55
C ALA A 184 38.45 -12.74 -13.41
N ILE A 185 38.12 -11.51 -12.99
CA ILE A 185 36.75 -10.98 -12.96
C ILE A 185 36.49 -10.20 -14.25
N ASP A 186 35.50 -10.65 -15.04
CA ASP A 186 35.08 -9.96 -16.25
C ASP A 186 34.52 -8.55 -15.96
N GLN A 187 34.57 -7.66 -16.96
CA GLN A 187 34.20 -6.25 -16.79
C GLN A 187 32.73 -6.03 -16.38
N PHE A 188 31.83 -6.95 -16.68
CA PHE A 188 30.43 -6.85 -16.26
C PHE A 188 30.29 -7.26 -14.78
N ALA A 189 30.78 -8.44 -14.40
CA ALA A 189 30.80 -8.90 -13.02
C ALA A 189 31.55 -7.91 -12.10
N LYS A 190 32.71 -7.39 -12.54
CA LYS A 190 33.49 -6.39 -11.83
C LYS A 190 32.67 -5.13 -11.54
N LYS A 191 31.91 -4.63 -12.53
CA LYS A 191 31.02 -3.47 -12.33
C LYS A 191 29.90 -3.75 -11.32
N VAL A 192 29.27 -4.93 -11.37
CA VAL A 192 28.20 -5.32 -10.44
C VAL A 192 28.73 -5.43 -9.01
N ILE A 193 29.83 -6.16 -8.82
CA ILE A 193 30.48 -6.34 -7.51
C ILE A 193 30.88 -4.98 -6.91
N LEU A 194 31.49 -4.09 -7.69
CA LEU A 194 31.90 -2.77 -7.18
C LEU A 194 30.71 -1.88 -6.80
N SER A 195 29.59 -1.96 -7.53
CA SER A 195 28.36 -1.23 -7.17
C SER A 195 27.70 -1.79 -5.90
N ASN A 196 27.82 -3.08 -5.66
CA ASN A 196 27.35 -3.73 -4.43
C ASN A 196 28.28 -3.42 -3.23
N LEU A 197 29.60 -3.38 -3.43
CA LEU A 197 30.56 -2.93 -2.42
C LEU A 197 30.37 -1.45 -2.03
N GLU A 198 30.08 -0.58 -3.00
CA GLU A 198 29.70 0.81 -2.75
C GLU A 198 28.35 0.89 -2.01
N GLY A 199 27.37 0.06 -2.37
CA GLY A 199 26.10 -0.07 -1.63
C GLY A 199 26.31 -0.44 -0.16
N ALA A 200 27.22 -1.38 0.12
CA ALA A 200 27.60 -1.73 1.49
C ALA A 200 28.26 -0.57 2.24
N ALA A 201 29.10 0.23 1.58
CA ALA A 201 29.76 1.39 2.17
C ALA A 201 28.79 2.55 2.47
N TRP A 202 27.78 2.78 1.63
CA TRP A 202 26.70 3.74 1.92
C TRP A 202 25.85 3.30 3.10
N ALA A 203 25.44 2.03 3.14
CA ALA A 203 24.64 1.49 4.24
C ALA A 203 25.41 1.52 5.57
N ALA A 204 26.70 1.14 5.56
CA ALA A 204 27.57 1.15 6.73
C ALA A 204 27.79 2.55 7.34
N GLY A 205 27.75 3.62 6.55
CA GLY A 205 27.86 4.99 7.07
C GLY A 205 26.53 5.58 7.55
N SER A 206 25.41 4.92 7.26
CA SER A 206 24.07 5.29 7.75
C SER A 206 23.53 4.31 8.80
N ASP A 207 24.41 3.53 9.44
CA ASP A 207 24.10 2.49 10.44
C ASP A 207 23.08 1.41 9.99
N ASP A 208 22.89 1.27 8.67
CA ASP A 208 21.96 0.29 8.06
C ASP A 208 22.64 -1.08 7.91
N THR A 209 22.65 -1.83 9.01
CA THR A 209 23.19 -3.19 9.08
C THR A 209 22.48 -4.18 8.14
N THR A 210 21.23 -3.93 7.76
CA THR A 210 20.45 -4.78 6.85
C THR A 210 20.82 -4.51 5.40
N GLY A 211 20.84 -3.25 4.98
CA GLY A 211 21.31 -2.84 3.65
C GLY A 211 22.79 -3.18 3.43
N GLN A 212 23.63 -3.07 4.47
CA GLN A 212 25.02 -3.49 4.42
C GLN A 212 25.12 -5.01 4.20
N PHE A 213 24.41 -5.81 5.00
CA PHE A 213 24.40 -7.26 4.86
C PHE A 213 23.89 -7.72 3.50
N ASN A 214 22.77 -7.15 3.02
CA ASN A 214 22.18 -7.49 1.73
C ASN A 214 23.12 -7.14 0.57
N SER A 215 23.80 -5.99 0.64
CA SER A 215 24.79 -5.59 -0.36
C SER A 215 26.00 -6.53 -0.38
N LEU A 216 26.52 -6.92 0.78
CA LEU A 216 27.61 -7.89 0.91
C LEU A 216 27.20 -9.31 0.48
N SER A 217 25.94 -9.72 0.72
CA SER A 217 25.41 -11.00 0.27
C SER A 217 25.40 -11.12 -1.27
N SER A 218 25.07 -10.02 -1.96
CA SER A 218 25.21 -9.95 -3.43
C SER A 218 26.66 -10.08 -3.87
N VAL A 219 27.60 -9.35 -3.24
CA VAL A 219 29.06 -9.46 -3.51
C VAL A 219 29.56 -10.90 -3.32
N PHE A 220 29.15 -11.58 -2.25
CA PHE A 220 29.51 -12.97 -1.99
C PHE A 220 28.99 -13.90 -3.10
N GLN A 221 27.73 -13.75 -3.51
CA GLN A 221 27.14 -14.55 -4.58
C GLN A 221 27.83 -14.31 -5.93
N ASP A 222 28.06 -13.05 -6.30
CA ASP A 222 28.80 -12.68 -7.52
C ASP A 222 30.21 -13.30 -7.53
N LEU A 223 30.99 -13.13 -6.45
CA LEU A 223 32.36 -13.65 -6.33
C LEU A 223 32.40 -15.18 -6.37
N ARG A 224 31.52 -15.86 -5.60
CA ARG A 224 31.38 -17.31 -5.63
C ARG A 224 31.04 -17.79 -7.03
N ASP A 225 30.10 -17.15 -7.71
CA ASP A 225 29.63 -17.61 -9.00
C ASP A 225 30.65 -17.33 -10.12
N VAL A 226 31.53 -16.33 -9.98
CA VAL A 226 32.73 -16.18 -10.84
C VAL A 226 33.76 -17.28 -10.53
N TRP A 227 34.09 -17.50 -9.25
CA TRP A 227 35.00 -18.58 -8.82
C TRP A 227 34.58 -19.95 -9.36
N ARG A 228 33.30 -20.30 -9.27
CA ARG A 228 32.77 -21.58 -9.81
C ARG A 228 32.86 -21.71 -11.33
N ARG A 229 33.12 -20.62 -12.07
CA ARG A 229 33.36 -20.64 -13.54
C ARG A 229 34.84 -20.78 -13.90
N ASN A 230 35.76 -20.24 -13.10
CA ASN A 230 37.20 -20.17 -13.44
C ASN A 230 38.14 -20.95 -12.49
N ASN A 231 37.65 -21.35 -11.32
CA ASN A 231 38.39 -21.97 -10.21
C ASN A 231 39.57 -21.14 -9.68
N ASP A 232 39.46 -19.81 -9.73
CA ASP A 232 40.48 -18.90 -9.19
C ASP A 232 40.32 -18.74 -7.67
N GLU A 233 41.23 -19.35 -6.89
CA GLU A 233 41.21 -19.31 -5.43
C GLU A 233 41.36 -17.89 -4.84
N SER A 234 41.81 -16.88 -5.60
CA SER A 234 41.78 -15.48 -5.14
C SER A 234 40.36 -14.94 -5.02
N LEU A 235 39.45 -15.37 -5.90
CA LEU A 235 38.03 -14.99 -5.87
C LEU A 235 37.29 -15.67 -4.74
N LYS A 236 37.65 -16.92 -4.44
CA LYS A 236 37.19 -17.64 -3.25
C LYS A 236 37.67 -16.95 -1.98
N ALA A 237 38.94 -16.57 -1.89
CA ALA A 237 39.46 -15.81 -0.75
C ALA A 237 38.78 -14.44 -0.58
N LEU A 238 38.34 -13.80 -1.66
CA LEU A 238 37.51 -12.58 -1.62
C LEU A 238 36.07 -12.87 -1.14
N ALA A 239 35.49 -14.00 -1.55
CA ALA A 239 34.18 -14.43 -1.05
C ALA A 239 34.23 -14.76 0.46
N GLU A 240 35.30 -15.42 0.93
CA GLU A 240 35.56 -15.71 2.36
C GLU A 240 35.75 -14.41 3.17
N GLN A 241 36.51 -13.44 2.66
CA GLN A 241 36.61 -12.08 3.25
C GLN A 241 35.23 -11.39 3.32
N THR A 242 34.41 -11.55 2.28
CA THR A 242 33.06 -10.96 2.24
C THR A 242 32.13 -11.59 3.29
N LEU A 243 32.16 -12.93 3.46
CA LEU A 243 31.40 -13.61 4.52
C LEU A 243 31.78 -13.11 5.93
N ALA A 244 33.06 -12.87 6.19
CA ALA A 244 33.51 -12.31 7.46
C ALA A 244 32.97 -10.88 7.72
N LEU A 245 32.76 -10.08 6.67
CA LEU A 245 32.07 -8.79 6.78
C LEU A 245 30.55 -8.95 6.96
N MET A 246 29.93 -9.95 6.35
CA MET A 246 28.50 -10.24 6.55
C MET A 246 28.19 -10.65 8.00
N GLU A 247 29.04 -11.52 8.59
CA GLU A 247 28.90 -11.89 10.00
C GLU A 247 29.07 -10.68 10.94
N LYS A 248 30.01 -9.78 10.64
CA LYS A 248 30.18 -8.52 11.39
C LYS A 248 29.00 -7.57 11.25
N ALA A 249 28.45 -7.42 10.04
CA ALA A 249 27.36 -6.50 9.74
C ALA A 249 26.05 -6.91 10.43
N ASN A 250 25.67 -8.18 10.35
CA ASN A 250 24.46 -8.70 11.00
C ASN A 250 24.64 -10.15 11.48
N PRO A 251 25.21 -10.37 12.69
CA PRO A 251 25.52 -11.71 13.19
C PRO A 251 24.30 -12.62 13.30
N SER A 252 23.16 -12.05 13.74
CA SER A 252 21.91 -12.80 13.93
C SER A 252 21.34 -13.32 12.62
N TYR A 253 21.38 -12.49 11.56
CA TYR A 253 20.89 -12.87 10.24
C TYR A 253 21.90 -13.78 9.52
N PHE A 254 23.20 -13.52 9.66
CA PHE A 254 24.26 -14.41 9.19
C PHE A 254 24.09 -15.84 9.70
N GLN A 255 23.88 -16.01 11.02
CA GLN A 255 23.67 -17.31 11.65
C GLN A 255 22.34 -18.00 11.28
N LEU A 256 21.37 -17.28 10.72
CA LEU A 256 20.12 -17.86 10.21
C LEU A 256 20.34 -18.44 8.81
N GLU A 257 20.83 -17.60 7.89
CA GLU A 257 21.06 -17.95 6.48
C GLU A 257 22.20 -18.99 6.32
N SER A 258 23.24 -18.93 7.17
CA SER A 258 24.30 -19.93 7.23
C SER A 258 23.76 -21.33 7.61
N LYS A 259 22.83 -21.42 8.57
CA LYS A 259 22.18 -22.69 8.95
C LYS A 259 21.26 -23.26 7.87
N ALA A 260 20.78 -22.41 6.95
CA ALA A 260 20.02 -22.81 5.78
C ALA A 260 20.92 -23.16 4.56
N GLY A 261 22.25 -23.00 4.67
CA GLY A 261 23.22 -23.39 3.64
C GLY A 261 23.46 -22.36 2.53
N PHE A 262 22.97 -21.13 2.65
CA PHE A 262 23.10 -20.13 1.57
C PHE A 262 24.55 -19.63 1.37
N PHE A 263 25.41 -19.77 2.38
CA PHE A 263 26.79 -19.27 2.39
C PHE A 263 27.85 -20.35 2.16
N GLU A 264 27.48 -21.47 1.56
CA GLU A 264 28.43 -22.52 1.21
C GLU A 264 29.23 -22.18 -0.07
N LEU A 265 30.55 -22.39 0.00
CA LEU A 265 31.48 -22.35 -1.14
C LEU A 265 31.69 -23.78 -1.68
N LYS A 266 30.70 -24.25 -2.45
CA LYS A 266 30.62 -25.59 -3.09
C LYS A 266 29.95 -25.48 -4.47
#